data_AF-A0ABD3S604-F1
#
_entry.id   AF-A0ABD3S604-F1
#
_cell.length_a   1.000
_cell.length_b   1.000
_cell.length_c   1.000
_cell.angle_alpha   90.00
_cell.angle_beta   90.00
_cell.angle_gamma   90.00
#
_symmetry.space_group_name_H-M   'P 1'
#
loop_
_entity.id
_entity.type
_entity.pdbx_description
1 polymer ?
#
loop_
_entity_poly.entity_id
_entity_poly.type
_entity_poly.pdbx_seq_one_letter_code
_entity_poly.pdbx_strand_id
1 'polypeptide(L)'
;MVQYTGTHLETYLFNPPFISPAIEMIKNEKVKFGLRIAKSVMKAGVAKAAAKYRGGHSKAQENYDPFIVLSSWIPYLFINPSDLICSEYFGYFEHREKMEKIGAGKIEKLATKHSVGKFVSSAMGIDSEATHLIPSAYLSINCSSSDEAHGINQWWKLDLEFKYKLYQYK
;
A
#
# COMPACT_ATOMS: atom_id res chain seq x y z
N MET A 1 8.72 25.73 -23.27
CA MET A 1 7.97 25.08 -22.16
C MET A 1 8.95 24.11 -21.52
N VAL A 2 9.49 24.43 -20.34
CA VAL A 2 10.49 23.57 -19.68
C VAL A 2 9.73 22.41 -19.05
N GLN A 3 9.90 21.21 -19.60
CA GLN A 3 9.44 19.98 -18.96
C GLN A 3 10.42 19.67 -17.82
N TYR A 4 10.00 19.86 -16.57
CA TYR A 4 10.70 19.25 -15.45
C TYR A 4 10.44 17.74 -15.53
N THR A 5 11.34 17.00 -16.16
CA THR A 5 11.40 15.54 -15.98
C THR A 5 11.92 15.30 -14.57
N GLY A 6 11.00 15.14 -13.60
CA GLY A 6 11.37 14.73 -12.24
C GLY A 6 12.19 13.44 -12.31
N THR A 7 13.34 13.41 -11.63
CA THR A 7 14.14 12.19 -11.51
C THR A 7 13.66 11.42 -10.29
N HIS A 8 13.36 10.13 -10.44
CA HIS A 8 13.07 9.30 -9.28
C HIS A 8 14.35 9.10 -8.47
N LEU A 9 14.28 9.44 -7.17
CA LEU A 9 15.37 9.19 -6.26
C LEU A 9 15.43 7.71 -5.92
N GLU A 10 16.62 7.12 -6.05
CA GLU A 10 16.89 5.81 -5.46
C GLU A 10 16.67 5.89 -3.95
N THR A 11 15.71 5.13 -3.43
CA THR A 11 15.22 5.30 -2.06
C THR A 11 15.25 3.98 -1.33
N TYR A 12 15.83 3.99 -0.12
CA TYR A 12 15.87 2.87 0.81
C TYR A 12 15.03 3.22 2.04
N LEU A 13 13.93 2.52 2.25
CA LEU A 13 12.99 2.75 3.35
C LEU A 13 13.10 1.59 4.34
N PHE A 14 13.56 1.88 5.55
CA PHE A 14 13.68 0.90 6.63
C PHE A 14 12.53 1.09 7.62
N ASN A 15 11.71 0.06 7.77
CA ASN A 15 10.56 0.02 8.69
C ASN A 15 9.63 1.26 8.61
N PRO A 16 9.28 1.77 7.42
CA PRO A 16 8.37 2.91 7.35
C PRO A 16 6.99 2.54 7.92
N PRO A 17 6.30 3.46 8.60
CA PRO A 17 5.00 3.19 9.19
C PRO A 17 3.92 2.94 8.14
N PHE A 18 3.09 1.93 8.38
CA PHE A 18 1.91 1.62 7.58
C PHE A 18 0.65 1.90 8.40
N ILE A 19 -0.04 3.00 8.10
CA ILE A 19 -1.21 3.45 8.87
C ILE A 19 -2.45 2.63 8.44
N SER A 20 -2.61 1.44 9.02
CA SER A 20 -3.82 0.64 8.84
C SER A 20 -4.06 -0.31 10.01
N PRO A 21 -5.28 -0.85 10.17
CA PRO A 21 -5.52 -1.91 11.15
C PRO A 21 -4.53 -3.06 10.92
N ALA A 22 -3.93 -3.58 12.00
CA ALA A 22 -2.91 -4.63 11.95
C ALA A 22 -3.51 -6.01 11.58
N ILE A 23 -4.02 -6.13 10.36
CA ILE A 23 -4.61 -7.34 9.76
C ILE A 23 -3.58 -8.47 9.69
N GLU A 24 -2.30 -8.15 9.56
CA GLU A 24 -1.20 -9.11 9.49
C GLU A 24 -1.04 -9.89 10.80
N MET A 25 -1.52 -9.36 11.93
CA MET A 25 -1.56 -10.07 13.22
C MET A 25 -2.53 -11.25 13.24
N ILE A 26 -3.47 -11.33 12.29
CA ILE A 26 -4.45 -12.43 12.23
C ILE A 26 -3.72 -13.71 11.81
N LYS A 27 -3.61 -14.69 12.72
CA LYS A 27 -2.93 -15.97 12.47
C LYS A 27 -3.61 -16.84 11.40
N ASN A 28 -4.93 -16.71 11.23
CA ASN A 28 -5.68 -17.51 10.28
C ASN A 28 -5.64 -16.86 8.88
N GLU A 29 -4.88 -17.45 7.96
CA GLU A 29 -4.71 -16.95 6.60
C GLU A 29 -6.01 -16.84 5.80
N LYS A 30 -6.99 -17.74 6.02
CA LYS A 30 -8.30 -17.65 5.33
C LYS A 30 -9.11 -16.45 5.82
N VAL A 31 -9.10 -16.19 7.13
CA VAL A 31 -9.77 -15.05 7.74
C VAL A 31 -9.08 -13.74 7.32
N LYS A 32 -7.75 -13.71 7.37
CA LYS A 32 -6.92 -12.57 6.90
C LYS A 32 -7.26 -12.22 5.46
N PHE A 33 -7.26 -13.22 4.58
CA PHE A 33 -7.57 -13.04 3.16
C PHE A 33 -9.01 -12.58 2.93
N GLY A 34 -9.99 -13.22 3.58
CA GLY A 34 -11.39 -12.83 3.48
C GLY A 34 -11.65 -11.39 3.94
N LEU A 35 -11.02 -10.96 5.04
CA LEU A 35 -11.11 -9.60 5.55
C LEU A 35 -10.54 -8.59 4.56
N ARG A 36 -9.41 -8.89 3.91
CA ARG A 36 -8.82 -8.00 2.90
C ARG A 36 -9.70 -7.89 1.65
N ILE A 37 -10.26 -9.00 1.16
CA ILE A 37 -11.23 -8.98 0.05
C ILE A 37 -12.43 -8.10 0.42
N ALA A 38 -13.04 -8.33 1.59
CA ALA A 38 -14.20 -7.57 2.03
C ALA A 38 -13.90 -6.06 2.12
N LYS A 39 -12.74 -5.70 2.69
CA LYS A 39 -12.25 -4.32 2.77
C LYS A 39 -12.10 -3.69 1.38
N SER A 40 -11.54 -4.42 0.41
CA SER A 40 -11.37 -3.92 -0.96
C SER A 40 -12.69 -3.75 -1.71
N VAL A 41 -13.60 -4.72 -1.59
CA VAL A 41 -14.95 -4.63 -2.18
C VAL A 41 -15.71 -3.44 -1.60
N MET A 42 -15.68 -3.26 -0.28
CA MET A 42 -16.30 -2.12 0.40
C MET A 42 -15.74 -0.79 -0.13
N LYS A 43 -14.42 -0.63 -0.15
CA LYS A 43 -13.75 0.59 -0.68
C LYS A 43 -14.13 0.87 -2.12
N ALA A 44 -14.10 -0.15 -2.99
CA ALA A 44 -14.45 -0.01 -4.40
C ALA A 44 -15.93 0.37 -4.61
N GLY A 45 -16.84 -0.22 -3.81
CA GLY A 45 -18.26 0.10 -3.83
C GLY A 45 -18.52 1.56 -3.44
N VAL A 46 -17.91 2.03 -2.36
CA VAL A 46 -17.99 3.42 -1.90
C VAL A 46 -17.42 4.37 -2.95
N ALA A 47 -16.25 4.05 -3.53
CA ALA A 47 -15.64 4.87 -4.59
C ALA A 47 -16.56 5.03 -5.81
N LYS A 48 -17.18 3.92 -6.27
CA LYS A 48 -18.14 3.96 -7.38
C LYS A 48 -19.38 4.79 -7.05
N ALA A 49 -19.91 4.65 -5.83
CA ALA A 49 -21.07 5.44 -5.40
C ALA A 49 -20.73 6.93 -5.37
N ALA A 50 -19.61 7.32 -4.76
CA ALA A 50 -19.15 8.70 -4.72
C ALA A 50 -18.95 9.31 -6.11
N ALA A 51 -18.38 8.56 -7.05
CA ALA A 51 -18.24 8.99 -8.44
C ALA A 51 -19.61 9.23 -9.12
N LYS A 52 -20.61 8.39 -8.84
CA LYS A 52 -21.97 8.53 -9.35
C LYS A 52 -22.68 9.77 -8.78
N TYR A 53 -22.54 10.03 -7.48
CA TYR A 53 -23.16 11.18 -6.82
C TYR A 53 -22.55 12.53 -7.24
N ARG A 54 -21.27 12.56 -7.61
CA ARG A 54 -20.58 13.78 -8.09
C ARG A 54 -20.94 14.20 -9.53
N GLY A 55 -21.87 13.49 -10.18
CA GLY A 55 -22.57 13.96 -11.38
C GLY A 55 -21.68 14.53 -12.48
N GLY A 56 -20.71 13.77 -13.02
CA GLY A 56 -19.98 14.10 -14.25
C GLY A 56 -19.16 15.41 -14.28
N HIS A 57 -19.19 16.23 -13.23
CA HIS A 57 -18.64 17.58 -13.19
C HIS A 57 -17.20 17.64 -12.64
N SER A 58 -16.35 16.73 -13.09
CA SER A 58 -14.91 16.84 -12.85
C SER A 58 -14.07 16.14 -13.91
N LYS A 59 -14.39 16.34 -15.20
CA LYS A 59 -13.47 15.98 -16.30
C LYS A 59 -12.16 16.79 -16.28
N ALA A 60 -12.09 17.87 -15.50
CA ALA A 60 -10.90 18.73 -15.38
C ALA A 60 -9.90 18.27 -14.30
N GLN A 61 -10.24 17.30 -13.46
CA GLN A 61 -9.36 16.78 -12.39
C GLN A 61 -9.00 15.29 -12.61
N GLU A 62 -9.10 14.81 -13.85
CA GLU A 62 -8.77 13.43 -14.25
C GLU A 62 -7.28 13.18 -14.52
N ASN A 63 -6.41 14.21 -14.51
CA ASN A 63 -5.03 14.08 -14.99
C ASN A 63 -3.98 13.80 -13.91
N TYR A 64 -4.34 13.80 -12.61
CA TYR A 64 -3.37 13.54 -11.54
C TYR A 64 -3.86 12.43 -10.61
N ASP A 65 -3.54 11.19 -10.98
CA ASP A 65 -3.62 10.04 -10.08
C ASP A 65 -2.24 9.83 -9.44
N PRO A 66 -2.04 10.20 -8.16
CA PRO A 66 -0.74 10.06 -7.50
C PRO A 66 -0.20 8.63 -7.56
N PHE A 67 -1.08 7.64 -7.60
CA PHE A 67 -0.71 6.23 -7.66
C PHE A 67 -0.11 5.84 -9.02
N ILE A 68 -0.60 6.46 -10.10
CA ILE A 68 -0.05 6.31 -11.45
C ILE A 68 1.26 7.08 -11.58
N VAL A 69 1.31 8.31 -11.06
CA VAL A 69 2.52 9.15 -11.09
C VAL A 69 3.66 8.47 -10.32
N LEU A 70 3.38 7.89 -9.16
CA LEU A 70 4.36 7.18 -8.34
C LEU A 70 4.63 5.74 -8.81
N SER A 71 3.93 5.21 -9.82
CA SER A 71 4.07 3.81 -10.23
C SER A 71 5.46 3.45 -10.77
N SER A 72 6.15 4.43 -11.34
CA SER A 72 7.50 4.34 -11.89
C SER A 72 8.61 4.62 -10.86
N TRP A 73 8.26 5.12 -9.67
CA TRP A 73 9.15 5.16 -8.52
C TRP A 73 9.11 3.82 -7.79
N ILE A 74 10.26 3.15 -7.69
CA ILE A 74 10.38 1.80 -7.12
C ILE A 74 11.41 1.83 -5.98
N PRO A 75 11.03 2.23 -4.76
CA PRO A 75 11.91 2.20 -3.60
C PRO A 75 12.27 0.76 -3.20
N TYR A 76 13.41 0.62 -2.53
CA TYR A 76 13.79 -0.56 -1.76
C TYR A 76 13.16 -0.45 -0.38
N LEU A 77 12.24 -1.37 -0.07
CA LEU A 77 11.44 -1.36 1.14
C LEU A 77 11.85 -2.54 2.03
N PHE A 78 12.42 -2.23 3.18
CA PHE A 78 12.90 -3.18 4.18
C PHE A 78 11.88 -3.25 5.31
N ILE A 79 11.31 -4.43 5.52
CA ILE A 79 10.26 -4.66 6.51
C ILE A 79 10.53 -5.90 7.34
N ASN A 80 10.07 -5.85 8.58
CA ASN A 80 10.05 -7.01 9.47
C ASN A 80 8.60 -7.48 9.68
N PRO A 81 8.26 -8.75 9.40
CA PRO A 81 6.92 -9.29 9.66
C PRO A 81 6.49 -9.23 11.14
N SER A 82 7.45 -9.20 12.07
CA SER A 82 7.20 -9.05 13.50
C SER A 82 7.02 -7.60 13.95
N ASP A 83 7.21 -6.62 13.06
CA ASP A 83 7.00 -5.20 13.36
C ASP A 83 5.56 -4.78 13.07
N LEU A 84 4.79 -4.52 14.12
CA LEU A 84 3.40 -4.07 14.01
C LEU A 84 3.23 -2.72 13.30
N ILE A 85 4.30 -1.93 13.18
CA ILE A 85 4.28 -0.61 12.55
C ILE A 85 4.40 -0.72 11.03
N CYS A 86 5.23 -1.63 10.50
CA CYS A 86 5.49 -1.74 9.06
C CYS A 86 5.02 -3.06 8.39
N SER A 87 4.71 -4.11 9.17
CA SER A 87 4.38 -5.45 8.65
C SER A 87 3.20 -5.48 7.68
N GLU A 88 2.26 -4.53 7.78
CA GLU A 88 1.14 -4.43 6.83
C GLU A 88 1.59 -4.24 5.37
N TYR A 89 2.80 -3.74 5.11
CA TYR A 89 3.34 -3.67 3.74
C TYR A 89 3.46 -5.05 3.09
N PHE A 90 3.85 -6.09 3.85
CA PHE A 90 3.91 -7.46 3.34
C PHE A 90 2.56 -7.87 2.77
N GLY A 91 1.54 -7.71 3.61
CA GLY A 91 0.21 -8.10 3.30
C GLY A 91 -0.49 -7.22 2.26
N TYR A 92 -0.17 -5.94 2.23
CA TYR A 92 -0.61 -4.98 1.21
C TYR A 92 -0.18 -5.41 -0.19
N PHE A 93 1.11 -5.74 -0.37
CA PHE A 93 1.64 -6.16 -1.66
C PHE A 93 1.14 -7.55 -2.07
N GLU A 94 1.13 -8.50 -1.13
CA GLU A 94 0.67 -9.86 -1.38
C GLU A 94 -0.83 -9.90 -1.75
N HIS A 95 -1.66 -9.10 -1.06
CA HIS A 95 -3.08 -9.00 -1.36
C HIS A 95 -3.34 -8.49 -2.77
N ARG A 96 -2.59 -7.47 -3.22
CA ARG A 96 -2.70 -6.95 -4.58
C ARG A 96 -2.40 -8.02 -5.63
N GLU A 97 -1.35 -8.79 -5.44
CA GLU A 97 -1.01 -9.91 -6.33
C GLU A 97 -2.09 -11.01 -6.30
N LYS A 98 -2.58 -11.38 -5.11
CA LYS A 98 -3.66 -12.37 -4.97
C LYS A 98 -4.94 -11.92 -5.68
N MET A 99 -5.32 -10.65 -5.55
CA MET A 99 -6.49 -10.07 -6.23
C MET A 99 -6.35 -10.11 -7.75
N GLU A 100 -5.16 -9.85 -8.29
CA GLU A 100 -4.88 -10.03 -9.73
C GLU A 100 -5.04 -11.51 -10.14
N LYS A 101 -4.47 -12.45 -9.38
CA LYS A 101 -4.55 -13.90 -9.67
C LYS A 101 -5.97 -14.45 -9.70
N ILE A 102 -6.87 -13.92 -8.87
CA ILE A 102 -8.29 -14.35 -8.84
C ILE A 102 -9.19 -13.53 -9.79
N GLY A 103 -8.62 -12.68 -10.65
CA GLY A 103 -9.38 -11.86 -11.60
C GLY A 103 -10.06 -10.63 -10.99
N ALA A 104 -9.83 -10.34 -9.71
CA ALA A 104 -10.37 -9.19 -8.99
C ALA A 104 -9.44 -7.97 -9.01
N GLY A 105 -8.39 -7.97 -9.85
CA GLY A 105 -7.38 -6.91 -9.94
C GLY A 105 -7.97 -5.51 -10.16
N LYS A 106 -8.99 -5.36 -11.01
CA LYS A 106 -9.67 -4.07 -11.22
C LYS A 106 -10.36 -3.52 -9.96
N ILE A 107 -10.94 -4.40 -9.14
CA ILE A 107 -11.55 -4.02 -7.86
C ILE A 107 -10.47 -3.53 -6.91
N GLU A 108 -9.36 -4.26 -6.86
CA GLU A 108 -8.24 -3.91 -5.99
C GLU A 108 -7.53 -2.63 -6.43
N LYS A 109 -7.30 -2.41 -7.72
CA LYS A 109 -6.74 -1.15 -8.25
C LYS A 109 -7.60 0.05 -7.89
N LEU A 110 -8.94 -0.11 -7.94
CA LEU A 110 -9.84 0.95 -7.48
C LEU A 110 -9.73 1.11 -5.95
N ALA A 111 -9.80 0.03 -5.19
CA ALA A 111 -9.76 0.06 -3.72
C ALA A 111 -8.45 0.65 -3.16
N THR A 112 -7.29 0.29 -3.73
CA THR A 112 -5.97 0.75 -3.29
C THR A 112 -5.80 2.26 -3.47
N LYS A 113 -6.41 2.87 -4.50
CA LYS A 113 -6.41 4.33 -4.71
C LYS A 113 -7.25 5.09 -3.69
N HIS A 114 -8.10 4.40 -2.93
CA HIS A 114 -9.01 5.01 -1.96
C HIS A 114 -8.66 4.57 -0.52
N SER A 115 -8.32 5.54 0.33
CA SER A 115 -8.13 5.30 1.77
C SER A 115 -9.48 5.29 2.50
N VAL A 116 -9.52 4.57 3.63
CA VAL A 116 -10.62 4.67 4.60
C VAL A 116 -10.59 6.04 5.30
N GLY A 117 -9.42 6.69 5.37
CA GLY A 117 -9.25 8.06 5.89
C GLY A 117 -10.06 9.07 5.10
N LYS A 118 -9.93 9.12 3.76
CA LYS A 118 -10.78 9.97 2.88
C LYS A 118 -12.27 9.88 3.19
N PHE A 119 -12.76 8.72 3.66
CA PHE A 119 -14.16 8.51 3.99
C PHE A 119 -14.58 9.22 5.30
N VAL A 120 -13.89 8.99 6.42
CA VAL A 120 -14.19 9.66 7.70
C VAL A 120 -13.92 11.16 7.62
N SER A 121 -12.83 11.52 6.96
CA SER A 121 -12.36 12.89 6.89
C SER A 121 -13.24 13.75 5.96
N SER A 122 -13.85 13.18 4.90
CA SER A 122 -14.88 13.87 4.09
C SER A 122 -16.17 14.18 4.85
N ALA A 123 -16.52 13.39 5.86
CA ALA A 123 -17.67 13.65 6.74
C ALA A 123 -17.33 14.64 7.88
N MET A 124 -16.03 14.85 8.17
CA MET A 124 -15.53 15.70 9.25
C MET A 124 -14.74 16.94 8.78
N GLY A 125 -14.66 17.20 7.46
CA GLY A 125 -13.97 18.37 6.90
C GLY A 125 -12.43 18.34 6.99
N ILE A 126 -11.83 17.18 7.23
CA ILE A 126 -10.38 17.00 7.26
C ILE A 126 -9.98 16.31 5.95
N ASP A 127 -8.91 16.74 5.28
CA ASP A 127 -8.40 16.01 4.10
C ASP A 127 -7.33 15.02 4.56
N SER A 128 -7.68 13.74 4.64
CA SER A 128 -6.71 12.66 4.83
C SER A 128 -6.58 11.89 3.53
N GLU A 129 -5.58 12.26 2.73
CA GLU A 129 -5.29 11.56 1.49
C GLU A 129 -4.70 10.16 1.77
N ALA A 130 -4.89 9.22 0.84
CA ALA A 130 -4.24 7.91 0.84
C ALA A 130 -2.73 8.02 0.53
N THR A 131 -2.06 9.07 0.97
CA THR A 131 -0.71 9.50 0.57
C THR A 131 0.40 8.54 1.00
N HIS A 132 0.12 7.57 1.87
CA HIS A 132 1.15 6.67 2.41
C HIS A 132 1.32 5.36 1.63
N LEU A 133 0.48 5.07 0.63
CA LEU A 133 0.53 3.80 -0.10
C LEU A 133 1.53 3.85 -1.26
N ILE A 134 2.47 2.91 -1.25
CA ILE A 134 3.55 2.79 -2.24
C ILE A 134 3.10 1.88 -3.40
N PRO A 135 3.02 2.37 -4.66
CA PRO A 135 2.52 1.57 -5.78
C PRO A 135 3.42 0.40 -6.15
N SER A 136 4.73 0.62 -6.19
CA SER A 136 5.74 -0.33 -6.63
C SER A 136 6.88 -0.33 -5.62
N ALA A 137 7.46 -1.49 -5.31
CA ALA A 137 8.63 -1.57 -4.42
C ALA A 137 9.41 -2.86 -4.63
N TYR A 138 10.71 -2.79 -4.37
CA TYR A 138 11.52 -3.97 -4.07
C TYR A 138 11.38 -4.29 -2.59
N LEU A 139 10.64 -5.35 -2.27
CA LEU A 139 10.35 -5.72 -0.89
C LEU A 139 11.40 -6.70 -0.36
N SER A 140 12.12 -6.27 0.67
CA SER A 140 13.07 -7.07 1.46
C SER A 140 12.45 -7.40 2.81
N ILE A 141 12.21 -8.68 3.08
CA ILE A 141 11.52 -9.17 4.27
C ILE A 141 12.53 -9.81 5.19
N ASN A 142 12.74 -9.24 6.37
CA ASN A 142 13.59 -9.84 7.40
C ASN A 142 12.98 -11.17 7.87
N CYS A 143 13.74 -12.25 7.73
CA CYS A 143 13.36 -13.60 8.17
C CYS A 143 14.09 -14.02 9.46
N SER A 144 15.11 -13.27 9.89
CA SER A 144 15.83 -13.52 11.14
C SER A 144 15.00 -13.09 12.35
N SER A 145 15.17 -13.76 13.48
CA SER A 145 14.57 -13.32 14.74
C SER A 145 15.19 -12.01 15.21
N SER A 146 14.35 -11.07 15.64
CA SER A 146 14.78 -9.82 16.25
C SER A 146 13.93 -9.52 17.47
N ASP A 147 14.57 -9.25 18.61
CA ASP A 147 13.90 -8.78 19.82
C ASP A 147 13.32 -7.37 19.63
N GLU A 148 13.93 -6.58 18.73
CA GLU A 148 13.51 -5.23 18.37
C GLU A 148 13.19 -5.17 16.87
N ALA A 149 11.98 -5.62 16.51
CA ALA A 149 11.56 -5.76 15.10
C ALA A 149 11.37 -4.42 14.36
N HIS A 150 11.25 -3.29 15.07
CA HIS A 150 11.16 -1.96 14.45
C HIS A 150 12.52 -1.23 14.43
N GLY A 151 13.44 -1.58 15.32
CA GLY A 151 14.73 -0.92 15.45
C GLY A 151 15.58 -1.07 14.19
N ILE A 152 16.31 -0.02 13.81
CA ILE A 152 17.19 -0.05 12.63
C ILE A 152 18.36 -1.03 12.83
N ASN A 153 18.75 -1.28 14.09
CA ASN A 153 19.78 -2.23 14.50
C ASN A 153 19.60 -3.64 13.93
N GLN A 154 18.37 -4.09 13.70
CA GLN A 154 18.11 -5.40 13.12
C GLN A 154 18.76 -5.59 11.74
N TRP A 155 18.98 -4.52 10.98
CA TRP A 155 19.46 -4.56 9.59
C TRP A 155 20.98 -4.63 9.49
N TRP A 156 21.70 -4.53 10.62
CA TRP A 156 23.16 -4.63 10.69
C TRP A 156 23.67 -5.94 11.29
N LYS A 157 22.79 -6.94 11.46
CA LYS A 157 23.19 -8.27 11.93
C LYS A 157 23.99 -9.01 10.85
N LEU A 158 25.03 -9.75 11.26
CA LEU A 158 25.89 -10.51 10.34
C LEU A 158 25.20 -11.76 9.76
N ASP A 159 24.21 -12.28 10.47
CA ASP A 159 23.39 -13.45 10.13
C ASP A 159 21.99 -13.06 9.61
N LEU A 160 21.90 -11.89 8.94
CA LEU A 160 20.66 -11.42 8.36
C LEU A 160 20.22 -12.31 7.18
N GLU A 161 19.07 -12.95 7.33
CA GLU A 161 18.38 -13.65 6.26
C GLU A 161 17.18 -12.83 5.80
N PHE A 162 17.05 -12.59 4.50
CA PHE A 162 15.89 -11.90 3.96
C PHE A 162 15.36 -12.54 2.68
N LYS A 163 14.05 -12.41 2.48
CA LYS A 163 13.38 -12.71 1.21
C LYS A 163 13.22 -11.44 0.42
N TYR A 164 13.47 -11.52 -0.88
CA TYR A 164 13.39 -10.38 -1.78
C TYR A 164 12.36 -10.63 -2.89
N LYS A 165 11.51 -9.64 -3.17
CA LYS A 165 10.55 -9.70 -4.27
C LYS A 165 10.19 -8.31 -4.80
N LEU A 166 10.19 -8.17 -6.12
CA LEU A 166 9.66 -6.97 -6.78
C LEU A 166 8.13 -7.05 -6.87
N TYR A 167 7.46 -6.00 -6.40
CA TYR A 167 6.06 -5.72 -6.69
C TYR A 167 5.98 -4.47 -7.55
N GLN A 168 5.42 -4.59 -8.75
CA GLN A 168 5.28 -3.47 -9.68
C GLN A 168 3.81 -3.24 -9.97
N TYR A 169 3.36 -1.99 -9.87
CA TYR A 169 2.05 -1.58 -10.35
C TYR A 169 2.02 -1.66 -11.88
N LYS A 170 0.99 -2.30 -12.44
CA LYS A 170 0.76 -2.47 -13.88
C LYS A 170 -0.56 -1.84 -14.28
#